data_AF-A0A7S0QRS2-F1
#
_entry.id   AF-A0A7S0QRS2-F1
#
_cell.length_a   1.000
_cell.length_b   1.000
_cell.length_c   1.000
_cell.angle_alpha   90.00
_cell.angle_beta   90.00
_cell.angle_gamma   90.00
#
_symmetry.space_group_name_H-M   'P 1'
#
loop_
_entity.id
_entity.type
_entity.pdbx_description
1 polymer ?
#
loop_
_entity_poly.entity_id
_entity_poly.type
_entity_poly.pdbx_seq_one_letter_code
_entity_poly.pdbx_strand_id
1 'polypeptide(L)'
;RTLFSALSTGTANCQHTPFSGGAPVHLLAIMSFSLRSTASFSRSRSTKNSSSGQHSLTTLGEISSYAKNGAGYDHAKEWHYPETSDGWYRIHNAVRAEITKLNACVAKLAGAPLQEWQVKSMQAYWKGHEKTVHSHHHHEDDLFTPMLKQRTHLPEKLETDHVGLVQMMDQIGEHVKNLKVGAPLPAQLLDLVARYKTFMEAHLKEEETICVPLMRAYFEPDFVAKLVGEVMQKLDPMVMGSFVHHHRDKAGFMQFMKQEGIPFFVWYLNFKGTRTKYRKEMETHVQAILQGKPAAKPYTSKAQLSLAMNCGNYSWQVPPGTGGGAAQG
;
A
#
# COMPACT_ATOMS: atom_id res chain seq x y z
N ARG A 1 19.25 -37.42 -9.34
CA ARG A 1 19.01 -38.53 -8.38
C ARG A 1 20.27 -38.66 -7.54
N THR A 2 20.10 -38.71 -6.21
CA THR A 2 21.13 -38.90 -5.17
C THR A 2 22.04 -37.70 -4.84
N LEU A 3 22.47 -37.67 -3.57
CA LEU A 3 23.34 -36.72 -2.81
C LEU A 3 22.52 -35.75 -1.94
N PHE A 4 22.55 -35.73 -0.61
CA PHE A 4 23.51 -36.21 0.39
C PHE A 4 22.79 -36.65 1.69
N SER A 5 23.35 -37.66 2.36
CA SER A 5 23.09 -38.05 3.75
C SER A 5 24.38 -37.83 4.56
N ALA A 6 24.23 -37.77 5.88
CA ALA A 6 25.22 -37.74 6.95
C ALA A 6 25.71 -36.35 7.41
N LEU A 7 25.32 -36.00 8.64
CA LEU A 7 26.29 -35.74 9.71
C LEU A 7 25.72 -36.18 11.06
N SER A 8 26.60 -36.85 11.80
CA SER A 8 26.38 -37.59 13.04
C SER A 8 26.58 -36.72 14.28
N THR A 9 25.91 -37.17 15.34
CA THR A 9 26.14 -36.98 16.78
C THR A 9 27.39 -36.23 17.25
N GLY A 10 27.16 -35.16 18.01
CA GLY A 10 28.13 -34.58 18.95
C GLY A 10 27.40 -34.11 20.20
N THR A 11 27.49 -34.87 21.29
CA THR A 11 27.02 -34.48 22.62
C THR A 11 28.05 -33.53 23.24
N ALA A 12 27.66 -32.27 23.46
CA ALA A 12 28.40 -31.32 24.27
C ALA A 12 27.49 -30.79 25.39
N ASN A 13 27.95 -31.02 26.61
CA ASN A 13 27.35 -30.66 27.88
C ASN A 13 27.58 -29.15 28.12
N CYS A 14 26.54 -28.32 28.07
CA CYS A 14 26.61 -26.91 28.43
C CYS A 14 25.60 -26.61 29.54
N GLN A 15 26.13 -26.13 30.65
CA GLN A 15 25.40 -25.72 31.85
C GLN A 15 24.42 -24.59 31.52
N HIS A 16 23.18 -24.75 32.00
CA HIS A 16 22.11 -23.77 31.92
C HIS A 16 22.41 -22.56 32.82
N THR A 17 22.44 -21.36 32.24
CA THR A 17 22.05 -20.13 32.92
C THR A 17 20.63 -19.76 32.47
N PRO A 18 19.73 -19.34 33.37
CA PRO A 18 18.38 -18.97 32.99
C PRO A 18 18.38 -17.57 32.36
N PHE A 19 18.23 -17.51 31.04
CA PHE A 19 17.89 -16.27 30.33
C PHE A 19 16.37 -16.11 30.38
N SER A 20 15.89 -15.26 31.29
CA SER A 20 14.50 -14.80 31.33
C SER A 20 14.29 -13.75 30.23
N GLY A 21 14.10 -14.20 29.01
CA GLY A 21 13.70 -13.39 27.87
C GLY A 21 12.61 -14.11 27.11
N GLY A 22 11.37 -13.97 27.56
CA GLY A 22 10.20 -14.50 26.86
C GLY A 22 10.06 -13.84 25.49
N ALA A 23 10.54 -14.50 24.44
CA ALA A 23 10.14 -14.18 23.08
C ALA A 23 8.71 -14.70 22.86
N PRO A 24 7.80 -13.92 22.25
CA PRO A 24 6.43 -14.36 22.04
C PRO A 24 6.40 -15.52 21.02
N VAL A 25 5.77 -16.62 21.44
CA VAL A 25 5.65 -17.92 20.74
C VAL A 25 4.79 -17.86 19.46
N HIS A 26 4.37 -16.67 19.00
CA HIS A 26 3.48 -16.53 17.83
C HIS A 26 4.17 -16.63 16.46
N LEU A 27 5.50 -16.78 16.40
CA LEU A 27 6.25 -16.59 15.15
C LEU A 27 6.30 -17.79 14.20
N LEU A 28 5.96 -19.00 14.67
CA LEU A 28 6.04 -20.23 13.87
C LEU A 28 4.79 -20.49 12.99
N ALA A 29 3.72 -19.71 13.15
CA ALA A 29 2.49 -19.87 12.37
C ALA A 29 2.52 -19.19 10.97
N ILE A 30 3.59 -18.46 10.62
CA ILE A 30 3.65 -17.62 9.41
C ILE A 30 3.95 -18.44 8.12
N MET A 31 4.24 -19.75 8.20
CA MET A 31 4.82 -20.52 7.08
C MET A 31 3.87 -21.41 6.27
N SER A 32 2.55 -21.28 6.38
CA SER A 32 1.64 -22.04 5.52
C SER A 32 0.36 -21.26 5.30
N PHE A 33 0.03 -20.93 4.05
CA PHE A 33 -1.30 -21.07 3.45
C PHE A 33 -1.36 -20.35 2.08
N SER A 34 -2.00 -21.01 1.13
CA SER A 34 -2.25 -20.51 -0.23
C SER A 34 -3.70 -20.81 -0.64
N LEU A 35 -4.37 -19.76 -1.11
CA LEU A 35 -5.51 -19.68 -2.05
C LEU A 35 -6.86 -20.34 -1.66
N ARG A 36 -7.86 -19.50 -1.39
CA ARG A 36 -9.02 -19.19 -2.27
C ARG A 36 -10.13 -18.47 -1.49
N SER A 37 -10.64 -17.36 -2.03
CA SER A 37 -12.07 -17.03 -2.00
C SER A 37 -12.35 -15.91 -3.01
N THR A 38 -13.35 -16.10 -3.87
CA THR A 38 -13.94 -15.04 -4.70
C THR A 38 -15.43 -15.03 -4.41
N ALA A 39 -15.91 -13.99 -3.74
CA ALA A 39 -17.33 -13.70 -3.60
C ALA A 39 -17.71 -12.65 -4.66
N SER A 40 -18.81 -12.90 -5.37
CA SER A 40 -19.40 -11.99 -6.34
C SER A 40 -20.45 -11.13 -5.64
N PHE A 41 -20.36 -9.80 -5.76
CA PHE A 41 -21.34 -8.86 -5.23
C PHE A 41 -22.22 -8.30 -6.36
N SER A 42 -23.53 -8.30 -6.14
CA SER A 42 -24.53 -7.72 -7.05
C SER A 42 -24.88 -6.30 -6.58
N ARG A 43 -24.82 -5.31 -7.48
CA ARG A 43 -25.13 -3.90 -7.19
C ARG A 43 -26.50 -3.50 -7.72
N SER A 44 -27.27 -2.82 -6.87
CA SER A 44 -28.42 -1.98 -7.22
C SER A 44 -27.94 -0.56 -7.57
N ARG A 45 -28.49 0.03 -8.64
CA ARG A 45 -28.17 1.39 -9.10
C ARG A 45 -29.08 2.40 -8.41
N SER A 46 -28.47 3.41 -7.78
CA SER A 46 -29.13 4.68 -7.45
C SER A 46 -28.26 5.82 -7.97
N THR A 47 -28.85 6.71 -8.76
CA THR A 47 -28.18 7.88 -9.35
C THR A 47 -28.70 9.15 -8.70
N LYS A 48 -27.84 9.91 -8.02
CA LYS A 48 -28.04 11.33 -7.73
C LYS A 48 -26.76 12.11 -8.04
N ASN A 49 -26.94 13.21 -8.76
CA ASN A 49 -25.92 14.16 -9.21
C ASN A 49 -25.23 14.86 -8.04
N SER A 50 -23.91 15.03 -8.12
CA SER A 50 -23.07 15.78 -7.19
C SER A 50 -22.81 17.21 -7.67
N SER A 51 -23.12 18.20 -6.84
CA SER A 51 -22.69 19.59 -6.97
C SER A 51 -21.25 19.76 -6.46
N SER A 52 -20.41 20.46 -7.23
CA SER A 52 -19.02 20.79 -6.87
C SER A 52 -18.97 21.90 -5.81
N GLY A 53 -18.92 21.54 -4.54
CA GLY A 53 -18.62 22.45 -3.43
C GLY A 53 -17.12 22.49 -3.13
N GLN A 54 -16.51 23.68 -3.20
CA GLN A 54 -15.18 23.92 -2.63
C GLN A 54 -15.27 23.85 -1.11
N HIS A 55 -14.78 22.76 -0.51
CA HIS A 55 -14.71 22.61 0.93
C HIS A 55 -13.47 23.33 1.47
N SER A 56 -13.70 24.35 2.29
CA SER A 56 -12.69 24.98 3.15
C SER A 56 -12.12 23.93 4.10
N LEU A 57 -10.78 23.82 4.16
CA LEU A 57 -10.06 23.00 5.13
C LEU A 57 -10.39 23.51 6.52
N THR A 58 -11.37 22.87 7.15
CA THR A 58 -11.79 23.13 8.53
C THR A 58 -10.58 22.86 9.41
N THR A 59 -10.24 23.82 10.27
CA THR A 59 -9.25 23.62 11.34
C THR A 59 -9.62 22.32 12.04
N LEU A 60 -8.76 21.31 11.98
CA LEU A 60 -9.02 20.01 12.61
C LEU A 60 -9.40 20.28 14.06
N GLY A 61 -10.63 19.92 14.43
CA GLY A 61 -11.02 19.95 15.84
C GLY A 61 -9.99 19.18 16.66
N GLU A 62 -9.81 19.57 17.92
CA GLU A 62 -8.97 18.81 18.84
C GLU A 62 -9.34 17.32 18.76
N ILE A 63 -8.36 16.41 18.77
CA ILE A 63 -8.57 14.95 18.64
C ILE A 63 -9.61 14.43 19.66
N SER A 64 -9.72 15.10 20.81
CA SER A 64 -10.72 14.91 21.85
C SER A 64 -12.17 15.09 21.37
N SER A 65 -12.42 15.94 20.37
CA SER A 65 -13.76 16.17 19.81
C SER A 65 -14.34 14.94 19.09
N TYR A 66 -13.49 14.00 18.68
CA TYR A 66 -13.90 12.73 18.09
C TYR A 66 -14.13 11.63 19.13
N ALA A 67 -13.79 11.85 20.40
CA ALA A 67 -13.85 10.86 21.45
C ALA A 67 -15.29 10.37 21.72
N LYS A 68 -15.53 9.06 21.70
CA LYS A 68 -16.75 8.46 22.28
C LYS A 68 -16.60 8.38 23.79
N ASN A 69 -17.60 8.89 24.52
CA ASN A 69 -17.67 8.80 25.99
C ASN A 69 -16.41 9.33 26.71
N GLY A 70 -15.76 10.37 26.15
CA GLY A 70 -14.52 10.93 26.71
C GLY A 70 -13.25 10.11 26.45
N ALA A 71 -13.30 9.16 25.51
CA ALA A 71 -12.22 8.29 25.01
C ALA A 71 -10.91 8.27 25.83
N GLY A 72 -10.97 7.59 26.97
CA GLY A 72 -9.85 6.86 27.57
C GLY A 72 -8.53 7.60 27.82
N TYR A 73 -7.49 6.80 28.01
CA TYR A 73 -6.11 7.25 28.13
C TYR A 73 -5.54 7.54 26.73
N ASP A 74 -4.80 8.64 26.60
CA ASP A 74 -4.09 8.99 25.37
C ASP A 74 -2.80 8.17 25.23
N HIS A 75 -2.84 7.15 24.37
CA HIS A 75 -1.74 6.23 24.09
C HIS A 75 -0.66 6.83 23.18
N ALA A 76 -0.80 8.06 22.66
CA ALA A 76 0.10 8.60 21.63
C ALA A 76 1.60 8.56 22.02
N LYS A 77 1.91 8.66 23.32
CA LYS A 77 3.27 8.62 23.88
C LYS A 77 3.88 7.22 23.94
N GLU A 78 3.07 6.18 23.86
CA GLU A 78 3.52 4.77 23.87
C GLU A 78 4.08 4.35 22.52
N TRP A 79 3.76 5.09 21.46
CA TRP A 79 4.28 4.84 20.12
C TRP A 79 5.71 5.38 19.97
N HIS A 80 6.67 4.49 19.77
CA HIS A 80 8.11 4.83 19.78
C HIS A 80 8.68 5.34 18.45
N TYR A 81 7.83 5.63 17.47
CA TYR A 81 8.22 6.09 16.14
C TYR A 81 7.21 7.12 15.62
N PRO A 82 7.60 8.01 14.70
CA PRO A 82 6.70 9.06 14.20
C PRO A 82 5.55 8.49 13.38
N GLU A 83 4.41 9.19 13.35
CA GLU A 83 3.19 8.76 12.61
C GLU A 83 3.46 8.42 11.15
N THR A 84 4.34 9.19 10.51
CA THR A 84 4.78 8.97 9.12
C THR A 84 5.48 7.62 8.88
N SER A 85 5.83 6.90 9.95
CA SER A 85 6.40 5.55 9.90
C SER A 85 5.39 4.44 10.16
N ASP A 86 4.12 4.74 10.39
CA ASP A 86 3.04 3.74 10.49
C ASP A 86 2.82 3.01 9.16
N GLY A 87 2.38 1.75 9.26
CA GLY A 87 2.03 0.93 8.09
C GLY A 87 0.99 1.60 7.18
N TRP A 88 0.06 2.35 7.78
CA TRP A 88 -0.98 3.13 7.10
C TRP A 88 -0.37 4.17 6.14
N TYR A 89 0.49 5.06 6.64
CA TYR A 89 1.21 6.03 5.80
C TYR A 89 2.05 5.35 4.71
N ARG A 90 2.66 4.21 5.02
CA ARG A 90 3.52 3.49 4.07
C ARG A 90 2.73 2.86 2.93
N ILE A 91 1.52 2.33 3.17
CA ILE A 91 0.68 1.84 2.08
C ILE A 91 0.10 2.99 1.25
N HIS A 92 -0.27 4.12 1.87
CA HIS A 92 -0.69 5.34 1.15
C HIS A 92 0.40 5.85 0.21
N ASN A 93 1.65 5.81 0.67
CA ASN A 93 2.81 6.15 -0.13
C ASN A 93 2.96 5.25 -1.36
N ALA A 94 2.67 3.95 -1.25
CA ALA A 94 2.64 3.04 -2.40
C ALA A 94 1.50 3.41 -3.37
N VAL A 95 0.29 3.69 -2.86
CA VAL A 95 -0.86 4.12 -3.67
C VAL A 95 -0.54 5.42 -4.44
N ARG A 96 -0.01 6.45 -3.76
CA ARG A 96 0.40 7.71 -4.40
C ARG A 96 1.43 7.51 -5.51
N ALA A 97 2.42 6.65 -5.28
CA ALA A 97 3.44 6.32 -6.26
C ALA A 97 2.83 5.61 -7.48
N GLU A 98 1.94 4.62 -7.28
CA GLU A 98 1.28 3.90 -8.36
C GLU A 98 0.37 4.80 -9.21
N ILE A 99 -0.41 5.69 -8.58
CA ILE A 99 -1.29 6.62 -9.31
C ILE A 99 -0.46 7.64 -10.08
N THR A 100 0.64 8.10 -9.50
CA THR A 100 1.57 9.01 -10.19
C THR A 100 2.16 8.36 -11.45
N LYS A 101 2.55 7.08 -11.37
CA LYS A 101 3.00 6.28 -12.52
C LYS A 101 1.89 6.06 -13.54
N LEU A 102 0.65 5.82 -13.10
CA LEU A 102 -0.52 5.68 -13.99
C LEU A 102 -0.71 6.96 -14.81
N ASN A 103 -0.73 8.11 -14.15
CA ASN A 103 -0.88 9.42 -14.78
C ASN A 103 0.24 9.68 -15.80
N ALA A 104 1.50 9.36 -15.46
CA ALA A 104 2.63 9.49 -16.38
C ALA A 104 2.50 8.57 -17.60
N CYS A 105 2.02 7.34 -17.43
CA CYS A 105 1.79 6.40 -18.54
C CYS A 105 0.70 6.90 -19.49
N VAL A 106 -0.44 7.36 -18.95
CA VAL A 106 -1.56 7.88 -19.75
C VAL A 106 -1.14 9.14 -20.51
N ALA A 107 -0.40 10.06 -19.87
CA ALA A 107 0.16 11.23 -20.55
C ALA A 107 1.16 10.84 -21.66
N LYS A 108 2.03 9.84 -21.42
CA LYS A 108 3.00 9.36 -22.41
C LYS A 108 2.37 8.73 -23.65
N LEU A 109 1.22 8.08 -23.49
CA LEU A 109 0.49 7.40 -24.55
C LEU A 109 -0.48 8.31 -25.31
N ALA A 110 -0.71 9.53 -24.84
CA ALA A 110 -1.61 10.46 -25.48
C ALA A 110 -1.11 10.87 -26.89
N GLY A 111 -2.05 11.03 -27.82
CA GLY A 111 -1.80 11.61 -29.15
C GLY A 111 -1.33 10.67 -30.26
N ALA A 112 -0.91 9.43 -29.94
CA ALA A 112 -0.49 8.45 -30.95
C ALA A 112 -1.38 7.20 -30.95
N PRO A 113 -1.56 6.51 -32.10
CA PRO A 113 -2.14 5.18 -32.16
C PRO A 113 -1.40 4.18 -31.26
N LEU A 114 -2.15 3.42 -30.46
CA LEU A 114 -1.58 2.46 -29.53
C LEU A 114 -1.07 1.20 -30.25
N GLN A 115 0.11 0.76 -29.85
CA GLN A 115 0.68 -0.53 -30.23
C GLN A 115 0.15 -1.64 -29.31
N GLU A 116 0.17 -2.89 -29.78
CA GLU A 116 -0.32 -4.04 -29.02
C GLU A 116 0.34 -4.16 -27.63
N TRP A 117 1.66 -3.97 -27.54
CA TRP A 117 2.36 -4.05 -26.26
C TRP A 117 1.99 -2.92 -25.29
N GLN A 118 1.59 -1.75 -25.80
CA GLN A 118 1.14 -0.62 -24.97
C GLN A 118 -0.22 -0.91 -24.36
N VAL A 119 -1.16 -1.44 -25.16
CA VAL A 119 -2.48 -1.88 -24.69
C VAL A 119 -2.33 -2.93 -23.58
N LYS A 120 -1.57 -3.99 -23.85
CA LYS A 120 -1.32 -5.05 -22.85
C LYS A 120 -0.66 -4.52 -21.58
N SER A 121 0.29 -3.60 -21.72
CA SER A 121 0.99 -3.01 -20.57
C SER A 121 0.09 -2.15 -19.70
N MET A 122 -0.77 -1.30 -20.32
CA MET A 122 -1.75 -0.51 -19.58
C MET A 122 -2.78 -1.38 -18.86
N GLN A 123 -3.29 -2.42 -19.52
CA GLN A 123 -4.25 -3.35 -18.92
C GLN A 123 -3.64 -4.13 -17.75
N ALA A 124 -2.42 -4.63 -17.90
CA ALA A 124 -1.72 -5.34 -16.84
C ALA A 124 -1.44 -4.43 -15.64
N TYR A 125 -0.95 -3.21 -15.90
CA TYR A 125 -0.66 -2.25 -14.85
C TYR A 125 -1.92 -1.80 -14.10
N TRP A 126 -2.99 -1.45 -14.82
CA TRP A 126 -4.26 -1.07 -14.21
C TRP A 126 -4.81 -2.17 -13.30
N LYS A 127 -4.84 -3.42 -13.79
CA LYS A 127 -5.32 -4.57 -13.00
C LYS A 127 -4.57 -4.74 -11.68
N GLY A 128 -3.26 -4.52 -11.67
CA GLY A 128 -2.50 -4.58 -10.43
C GLY A 128 -2.78 -3.39 -9.52
N HIS A 129 -2.84 -2.17 -10.05
CA HIS A 129 -3.16 -0.98 -9.28
C HIS A 129 -4.54 -1.06 -8.63
N GLU A 130 -5.56 -1.44 -9.41
CA GLU A 130 -6.93 -1.67 -8.95
C GLU A 130 -6.95 -2.66 -7.78
N LYS A 131 -6.22 -3.77 -7.90
CA LYS A 131 -6.09 -4.76 -6.83
C LYS A 131 -5.42 -4.21 -5.56
N THR A 132 -4.37 -3.39 -5.70
CA THR A 132 -3.70 -2.74 -4.56
C THR A 132 -4.69 -1.85 -3.80
N VAL A 133 -5.41 -0.98 -4.51
CA VAL A 133 -6.33 -0.02 -3.89
C VAL A 133 -7.54 -0.70 -3.26
N HIS A 134 -8.17 -1.66 -3.96
CA HIS A 134 -9.26 -2.43 -3.36
C HIS A 134 -8.80 -3.21 -2.13
N SER A 135 -7.63 -3.85 -2.18
CA SER A 135 -7.10 -4.57 -1.03
C SER A 135 -6.84 -3.63 0.15
N HIS A 136 -6.37 -2.42 -0.09
CA HIS A 136 -6.12 -1.42 0.94
C HIS A 136 -7.42 -0.97 1.61
N HIS A 137 -8.39 -0.47 0.85
CA HIS A 137 -9.66 0.00 1.41
C HIS A 137 -10.47 -1.12 2.06
N HIS A 138 -10.41 -2.36 1.54
CA HIS A 138 -11.05 -3.50 2.21
C HIS A 138 -10.50 -3.72 3.63
N HIS A 139 -9.19 -3.58 3.85
CA HIS A 139 -8.65 -3.71 5.21
C HIS A 139 -9.09 -2.56 6.11
N GLU A 140 -9.26 -1.36 5.56
CA GLU A 140 -9.80 -0.22 6.32
C GLU A 140 -11.24 -0.47 6.70
N ASP A 141 -12.10 -0.78 5.73
CA ASP A 141 -13.53 -1.01 5.92
C ASP A 141 -13.82 -2.21 6.82
N ASP A 142 -13.07 -3.31 6.68
CA ASP A 142 -13.34 -4.55 7.40
C ASP A 142 -12.69 -4.61 8.78
N LEU A 143 -11.57 -3.90 9.01
CA LEU A 143 -10.78 -4.00 10.24
C LEU A 143 -10.61 -2.67 10.97
N PHE A 144 -10.02 -1.67 10.30
CA PHE A 144 -9.62 -0.43 10.99
C PHE A 144 -10.78 0.50 11.29
N THR A 145 -11.71 0.70 10.37
CA THR A 145 -12.89 1.54 10.55
C THR A 145 -13.79 1.00 11.67
N PRO A 146 -14.14 -0.31 11.72
CA PRO A 146 -14.86 -0.88 12.86
C PRO A 146 -14.12 -0.72 14.18
N MET A 147 -12.79 -0.91 14.18
CA MET A 147 -11.95 -0.74 15.36
C MET A 147 -11.98 0.71 15.86
N LEU A 148 -11.70 1.69 15.01
CA LEU A 148 -11.75 3.13 15.34
C LEU A 148 -13.12 3.53 15.90
N LYS A 149 -14.20 3.08 15.25
CA LYS A 149 -15.58 3.35 15.69
C LYS A 149 -15.90 2.84 17.10
N GLN A 150 -15.12 1.92 17.69
CA GLN A 150 -15.32 1.51 19.09
C GLN A 150 -15.06 2.66 20.06
N ARG A 151 -14.12 3.57 19.72
CA ARG A 151 -13.66 4.65 20.61
C ARG A 151 -13.87 6.05 20.04
N THR A 152 -14.26 6.17 18.76
CA THR A 152 -14.41 7.48 18.10
C THR A 152 -15.70 7.64 17.30
N HIS A 153 -16.11 8.89 17.12
CA HIS A 153 -17.13 9.33 16.16
C HIS A 153 -16.45 9.77 14.86
N LEU A 154 -16.10 8.81 14.00
CA LEU A 154 -15.48 9.13 12.71
C LEU A 154 -16.41 9.98 11.83
N PRO A 155 -15.88 10.95 11.07
CA PRO A 155 -16.62 11.64 10.02
C PRO A 155 -17.24 10.67 9.02
N GLU A 156 -18.54 10.81 8.74
CA GLU A 156 -19.24 10.01 7.72
C GLU A 156 -18.57 10.11 6.34
N LYS A 157 -17.98 11.27 6.04
CA LYS A 157 -17.28 11.55 4.78
C LYS A 157 -16.22 10.49 4.44
N LEU A 158 -15.43 10.04 5.43
CA LEU A 158 -14.35 9.07 5.23
C LEU A 158 -14.85 7.76 4.60
N GLU A 159 -16.01 7.27 5.03
CA GLU A 159 -16.60 6.06 4.48
C GLU A 159 -17.29 6.31 3.13
N THR A 160 -17.93 7.47 2.96
CA THR A 160 -18.60 7.79 1.70
C THR A 160 -17.64 8.05 0.54
N ASP A 161 -16.42 8.53 0.83
CA ASP A 161 -15.39 8.79 -0.17
C ASP A 161 -14.92 7.49 -0.85
N HIS A 162 -14.92 6.35 -0.15
CA HIS A 162 -14.61 5.04 -0.75
C HIS A 162 -15.57 4.70 -1.90
N VAL A 163 -16.86 5.04 -1.76
CA VAL A 163 -17.86 4.80 -2.82
C VAL A 163 -17.52 5.61 -4.07
N GLY A 164 -17.17 6.89 -3.90
CA GLY A 164 -16.76 7.76 -5.00
C GLY A 164 -15.48 7.28 -5.69
N LEU A 165 -14.48 6.86 -4.91
CA LEU A 165 -13.22 6.29 -5.42
C LEU A 165 -13.46 5.04 -6.25
N VAL A 166 -14.23 4.08 -5.73
CA VAL A 166 -14.54 2.85 -6.47
C VAL A 166 -15.27 3.14 -7.77
N GLN A 167 -16.20 4.11 -7.79
CA GLN A 167 -16.86 4.52 -9.03
C GLN A 167 -15.89 5.10 -10.06
N MET A 168 -14.93 5.93 -9.65
CA MET A 168 -13.90 6.45 -10.57
C MET A 168 -13.00 5.32 -11.08
N MET A 169 -12.63 4.38 -10.22
CA MET A 169 -11.85 3.20 -10.61
C MET A 169 -12.61 2.33 -11.61
N ASP A 170 -13.90 2.06 -11.37
CA ASP A 170 -14.76 1.32 -12.31
C ASP A 170 -14.76 1.97 -13.70
N GLN A 171 -14.87 3.31 -13.76
CA GLN A 171 -14.82 4.08 -15.00
C GLN A 171 -13.47 3.99 -15.70
N ILE A 172 -12.36 4.13 -14.95
CA ILE A 172 -11.00 3.99 -15.51
C ILE A 172 -10.80 2.57 -16.04
N GLY A 173 -11.21 1.56 -15.27
CA GLY A 173 -11.11 0.15 -15.64
C GLY A 173 -11.84 -0.17 -16.94
N GLU A 174 -13.04 0.37 -17.12
CA GLU A 174 -13.79 0.18 -18.37
C GLU A 174 -13.09 0.83 -19.58
N HIS A 175 -12.52 2.03 -19.40
CA HIS A 175 -11.71 2.64 -20.46
C HIS A 175 -10.45 1.83 -20.79
N VAL A 176 -9.72 1.37 -19.77
CA VAL A 176 -8.47 0.60 -19.95
C VAL A 176 -8.74 -0.77 -20.58
N LYS A 177 -9.81 -1.44 -20.16
CA LYS A 177 -10.24 -2.72 -20.72
C LYS A 177 -10.58 -2.61 -22.22
N ASN A 178 -11.17 -1.49 -22.63
CA ASN A 178 -11.61 -1.25 -24.01
C ASN A 178 -10.56 -0.60 -24.92
N LEU A 179 -9.31 -0.44 -24.48
CA LEU A 179 -8.23 0.04 -25.34
C LEU A 179 -8.03 -0.89 -26.54
N LYS A 180 -7.81 -0.30 -27.74
CA LYS A 180 -7.66 -1.03 -29.01
C LYS A 180 -6.33 -0.68 -29.68
N VAL A 181 -5.73 -1.68 -30.31
CA VAL A 181 -4.54 -1.50 -31.15
C VAL A 181 -4.90 -0.63 -32.36
N GLY A 182 -4.03 0.32 -32.70
CA GLY A 182 -4.22 1.27 -33.80
C GLY A 182 -5.17 2.43 -33.49
N ALA A 183 -5.85 2.42 -32.35
CA ALA A 183 -6.66 3.56 -31.90
C ALA A 183 -5.82 4.49 -30.99
N PRO A 184 -6.08 5.81 -30.99
CA PRO A 184 -5.49 6.70 -30.01
C PRO A 184 -6.05 6.42 -28.60
N LEU A 185 -5.33 6.85 -27.57
CA LEU A 185 -5.83 6.82 -26.19
C LEU A 185 -7.09 7.70 -26.07
N PRO A 186 -8.18 7.24 -25.43
CA PRO A 186 -9.36 8.06 -25.20
C PRO A 186 -9.00 9.33 -24.43
N ALA A 187 -9.38 10.51 -24.93
CA ALA A 187 -9.08 11.78 -24.28
C ALA A 187 -9.67 11.87 -22.85
N GLN A 188 -10.83 11.26 -22.64
CA GLN A 188 -11.50 11.20 -21.34
C GLN A 188 -10.68 10.45 -20.28
N LEU A 189 -9.84 9.48 -20.68
CA LEU A 189 -9.05 8.69 -19.74
C LEU A 189 -7.98 9.54 -19.05
N LEU A 190 -7.39 10.51 -19.76
CA LEU A 190 -6.40 11.43 -19.20
C LEU A 190 -7.02 12.32 -18.11
N ASP A 191 -8.15 12.96 -18.41
CA ASP A 191 -8.89 13.76 -17.43
C ASP A 191 -9.34 12.93 -16.22
N LEU A 192 -9.90 11.74 -16.48
CA LEU A 192 -10.41 10.87 -15.44
C LEU A 192 -9.32 10.40 -14.47
N VAL A 193 -8.14 10.01 -14.98
CA VAL A 193 -6.99 9.63 -14.14
C VAL A 193 -6.46 10.81 -13.34
N ALA A 194 -6.45 12.02 -13.90
CA ALA A 194 -6.06 13.22 -13.18
C ALA A 194 -7.03 13.54 -12.03
N ARG A 195 -8.34 13.44 -12.27
CA ARG A 195 -9.36 13.62 -11.22
C ARG A 195 -9.29 12.55 -10.14
N TYR A 196 -9.13 11.29 -10.54
CA TYR A 196 -8.94 10.16 -9.61
C TYR A 196 -7.72 10.39 -8.72
N LYS A 197 -6.60 10.84 -9.29
CA LYS A 197 -5.40 11.19 -8.52
C LYS A 197 -5.69 12.25 -7.47
N THR A 198 -6.27 13.38 -7.88
CA THR A 198 -6.58 14.48 -6.96
C THR A 198 -7.52 14.03 -5.84
N PHE A 199 -8.55 13.25 -6.17
CA PHE A 199 -9.51 12.74 -5.20
C PHE A 199 -8.85 11.77 -4.21
N MET A 200 -8.08 10.79 -4.71
CA MET A 200 -7.35 9.85 -3.87
C MET A 200 -6.36 10.56 -2.96
N GLU A 201 -5.56 11.49 -3.47
CA GLU A 201 -4.56 12.20 -2.65
C GLU A 201 -5.20 13.00 -1.52
N ALA A 202 -6.36 13.62 -1.77
CA ALA A 202 -7.13 14.32 -0.74
C ALA A 202 -7.70 13.36 0.31
N HIS A 203 -8.27 12.23 -0.13
CA HIS A 203 -8.81 11.19 0.74
C HIS A 203 -7.73 10.60 1.66
N LEU A 204 -6.62 10.10 1.08
CA LEU A 204 -5.49 9.55 1.84
C LEU A 204 -4.91 10.57 2.84
N LYS A 205 -4.91 11.86 2.47
CA LYS A 205 -4.44 12.93 3.36
C LYS A 205 -5.39 13.15 4.53
N GLU A 206 -6.70 13.05 4.32
CA GLU A 206 -7.69 13.19 5.37
C GLU A 206 -7.57 12.05 6.39
N GLU A 207 -7.47 10.80 5.92
CA GLU A 207 -7.25 9.63 6.78
C GLU A 207 -5.96 9.73 7.59
N GLU A 208 -4.86 10.12 6.96
CA GLU A 208 -3.59 10.36 7.64
C GLU A 208 -3.69 11.43 8.72
N THR A 209 -4.56 12.41 8.52
CA THR A 209 -4.69 13.56 9.41
C THR A 209 -5.73 13.35 10.51
N ILE A 210 -6.63 12.38 10.34
CA ILE A 210 -7.73 12.08 11.28
C ILE A 210 -7.57 10.67 11.85
N CYS A 211 -7.62 9.64 11.00
CA CYS A 211 -7.62 8.23 11.42
C CYS A 211 -6.33 7.83 12.12
N VAL A 212 -5.15 8.23 11.61
CA VAL A 212 -3.87 7.83 12.23
C VAL A 212 -3.70 8.45 13.63
N PRO A 213 -3.91 9.76 13.83
CA PRO A 213 -3.86 10.33 15.18
C PRO A 213 -4.90 9.72 16.13
N LEU A 214 -6.13 9.45 15.66
CA LEU A 214 -7.16 8.79 16.47
C LEU A 214 -6.79 7.37 16.87
N MET A 215 -6.22 6.60 15.94
CA MET A 215 -5.69 5.27 16.20
C MET A 215 -4.63 5.33 17.29
N ARG A 216 -3.68 6.25 17.19
CA ARG A 216 -2.56 6.36 18.13
C ARG A 216 -2.99 6.88 19.49
N ALA A 217 -3.93 7.82 19.54
CA ALA A 217 -4.44 8.39 20.77
C ALA A 217 -5.26 7.36 21.55
N TYR A 218 -6.08 6.55 20.87
CA TYR A 218 -7.07 5.73 21.56
C TYR A 218 -6.79 4.23 21.51
N PHE A 219 -5.67 3.78 20.94
CA PHE A 219 -5.33 2.36 20.93
C PHE A 219 -3.86 2.13 21.26
N GLU A 220 -3.64 1.10 22.08
CA GLU A 220 -2.34 0.56 22.43
C GLU A 220 -1.59 0.10 21.16
N PRO A 221 -0.27 0.40 21.03
CA PRO A 221 0.52 -0.03 19.88
C PRO A 221 0.47 -1.55 19.65
N ASP A 222 0.56 -2.35 20.71
CA ASP A 222 0.55 -3.81 20.64
C ASP A 222 -0.78 -4.38 20.14
N PHE A 223 -1.89 -3.68 20.39
CA PHE A 223 -3.20 -4.06 19.87
C PHE A 223 -3.27 -3.82 18.36
N VAL A 224 -2.83 -2.65 17.91
CA VAL A 224 -2.80 -2.29 16.48
C VAL A 224 -1.82 -3.20 15.72
N ALA A 225 -0.65 -3.49 16.28
CA ALA A 225 0.35 -4.36 15.67
C ALA A 225 -0.20 -5.77 15.36
N LYS A 226 -1.10 -6.30 16.20
CA LYS A 226 -1.78 -7.58 15.93
C LYS A 226 -2.68 -7.50 14.69
N LEU A 227 -3.49 -6.45 14.56
CA LEU A 227 -4.34 -6.22 13.39
C LEU A 227 -3.50 -6.06 12.10
N VAL A 228 -2.41 -5.29 12.18
CA VAL A 228 -1.44 -5.17 11.07
C VAL A 228 -0.86 -6.53 10.71
N GLY A 229 -0.50 -7.33 11.71
CA GLY A 229 -0.03 -8.71 11.51
C GLY A 229 -1.04 -9.58 10.75
N GLU A 230 -2.33 -9.50 11.08
CA GLU A 230 -3.39 -10.22 10.36
C GLU A 230 -3.54 -9.78 8.91
N VAL A 231 -3.45 -8.47 8.65
CA VAL A 231 -3.45 -7.91 7.29
C VAL A 231 -2.26 -8.44 6.49
N MET A 232 -1.05 -8.37 7.06
CA MET A 232 0.18 -8.81 6.38
C MET A 232 0.16 -10.30 6.02
N GLN A 233 -0.50 -11.14 6.82
CA GLN A 233 -0.65 -12.57 6.55
C GLN A 233 -1.59 -12.87 5.38
N LYS A 234 -2.61 -12.04 5.17
CA LYS A 234 -3.64 -12.22 4.12
C LYS A 234 -3.31 -11.47 2.83
N LEU A 235 -2.34 -10.56 2.88
CA LEU A 235 -2.02 -9.66 1.77
C LEU A 235 -1.56 -10.44 0.53
N ASP A 236 -2.14 -10.11 -0.63
CA ASP A 236 -1.72 -10.72 -1.89
C ASP A 236 -0.22 -10.42 -2.16
N PRO A 237 0.55 -11.41 -2.67
CA PRO A 237 1.97 -11.21 -2.95
C PRO A 237 2.31 -10.03 -3.86
N MET A 238 1.42 -9.64 -4.79
CA MET A 238 1.63 -8.46 -5.64
C MET A 238 1.46 -7.17 -4.83
N VAL A 239 0.41 -7.08 -4.01
CA VAL A 239 0.14 -5.92 -3.14
C VAL A 239 1.24 -5.76 -2.09
N MET A 240 1.65 -6.85 -1.43
CA MET A 240 2.82 -6.86 -0.54
C MET A 240 4.09 -6.43 -1.28
N GLY A 241 4.25 -6.86 -2.53
CA GLY A 241 5.36 -6.45 -3.37
C GLY A 241 5.37 -4.95 -3.67
N SER A 242 4.19 -4.34 -3.89
CA SER A 242 4.04 -2.89 -4.04
C SER A 242 4.44 -2.14 -2.77
N PHE A 243 3.91 -2.57 -1.63
CA PHE A 243 4.25 -2.03 -0.31
C PHE A 243 5.77 -2.05 -0.09
N VAL A 244 6.42 -3.19 -0.30
CA VAL A 244 7.89 -3.34 -0.12
C VAL A 244 8.67 -2.53 -1.18
N HIS A 245 8.16 -2.43 -2.40
CA HIS A 245 8.83 -1.73 -3.50
C HIS A 245 8.94 -0.22 -3.26
N HIS A 246 7.87 0.39 -2.77
CA HIS A 246 7.78 1.84 -2.58
C HIS A 246 8.40 2.32 -1.27
N HIS A 247 8.98 1.41 -0.49
CA HIS A 247 9.97 1.80 0.50
C HIS A 247 11.24 2.27 -0.20
N ARG A 248 11.60 3.55 0.02
CA ARG A 248 12.75 4.29 -0.55
C ARG A 248 13.92 3.42 -1.01
N ASP A 249 14.38 2.55 -0.11
CA ASP A 249 15.39 1.53 -0.38
C ASP A 249 15.27 0.33 0.58
N LYS A 250 16.20 -0.63 0.44
CA LYS A 250 16.26 -1.81 1.32
C LYS A 250 16.48 -1.42 2.79
N ALA A 251 17.28 -0.38 3.07
CA ALA A 251 17.57 0.03 4.44
C ALA A 251 16.31 0.60 5.11
N GLY A 252 15.55 1.44 4.40
CA GLY A 252 14.26 1.95 4.87
C GLY A 252 13.24 0.86 5.15
N PHE A 253 13.19 -0.21 4.33
CA PHE A 253 12.33 -1.36 4.62
C PHE A 253 12.85 -2.20 5.80
N MET A 254 14.16 -2.35 5.96
CA MET A 254 14.73 -3.04 7.13
C MET A 254 14.45 -2.29 8.44
N GLN A 255 14.39 -0.95 8.39
CA GLN A 255 13.96 -0.15 9.54
C GLN A 255 12.50 -0.43 9.90
N PHE A 256 11.61 -0.49 8.90
CA PHE A 256 10.22 -0.92 9.11
C PHE A 256 10.15 -2.33 9.71
N MET A 257 10.89 -3.29 9.17
CA MET A 257 10.92 -4.65 9.74
C MET A 257 11.37 -4.65 11.21
N LYS A 258 12.39 -3.86 11.56
CA LYS A 258 12.86 -3.71 12.95
C LYS A 258 11.77 -3.10 13.83
N GLN A 259 11.09 -2.06 13.34
CA GLN A 259 9.99 -1.37 14.04
C GLN A 259 8.86 -2.35 14.38
N GLU A 260 8.44 -3.16 13.41
CA GLU A 260 7.33 -4.11 13.56
C GLU A 260 7.77 -5.45 14.20
N GLY A 261 8.99 -5.55 14.74
CA GLY A 261 9.51 -6.79 15.33
C GLY A 261 9.65 -7.95 14.34
N ILE A 262 9.68 -7.69 13.03
CA ILE A 262 9.77 -8.71 11.98
C ILE A 262 11.24 -9.16 11.83
N PRO A 263 11.55 -10.46 11.99
CA PRO A 263 12.92 -10.93 11.88
C PRO A 263 13.53 -10.68 10.50
N PHE A 264 14.82 -10.29 10.47
CA PHE A 264 15.50 -9.94 9.23
C PHE A 264 15.49 -11.06 8.18
N PHE A 265 15.44 -12.34 8.58
CA PHE A 265 15.43 -13.47 7.64
C PHE A 265 14.13 -13.55 6.81
N VAL A 266 13.01 -13.00 7.32
CA VAL A 266 11.72 -12.91 6.60
C VAL A 266 11.86 -12.11 5.30
N TRP A 267 12.82 -11.18 5.24
CA TRP A 267 13.19 -10.50 4.01
C TRP A 267 13.52 -11.47 2.88
N TYR A 268 14.36 -12.48 3.18
CA TYR A 268 14.83 -13.43 2.18
C TYR A 268 13.78 -14.49 1.86
N LEU A 269 12.96 -14.88 2.84
CA LEU A 269 11.91 -15.88 2.67
C LEU A 269 10.67 -15.34 1.93
N ASN A 270 10.29 -14.08 2.17
CA ASN A 270 9.03 -13.53 1.67
C ASN A 270 9.23 -12.21 0.88
N PHE A 271 9.68 -11.14 1.54
CA PHE A 271 9.60 -9.78 0.98
C PHE A 271 10.46 -9.54 -0.28
N LYS A 272 11.61 -10.20 -0.40
CA LYS A 272 12.44 -10.12 -1.62
C LYS A 272 11.71 -10.71 -2.82
N GLY A 273 10.97 -11.81 -2.60
CA GLY A 273 10.20 -12.51 -3.63
C GLY A 273 9.01 -11.68 -4.10
N THR A 274 8.20 -11.18 -3.16
CA THR A 274 7.03 -10.33 -3.45
C THR A 274 7.45 -9.04 -4.16
N ARG A 275 8.53 -8.37 -3.72
CA ARG A 275 9.06 -7.18 -4.41
C ARG A 275 9.52 -7.49 -5.84
N THR A 276 10.18 -8.63 -6.04
CA THR A 276 10.59 -9.07 -7.38
C THR A 276 9.38 -9.33 -8.27
N LYS A 277 8.34 -9.97 -7.71
CA LYS A 277 7.07 -10.21 -8.40
C LYS A 277 6.41 -8.91 -8.83
N TYR A 278 6.24 -7.97 -7.91
CA TYR A 278 5.67 -6.64 -8.22
C TYR A 278 6.47 -5.93 -9.33
N ARG A 279 7.81 -5.94 -9.28
CA ARG A 279 8.63 -5.34 -10.34
C ARG A 279 8.41 -6.00 -11.72
N LYS A 280 8.30 -7.32 -11.73
CA LYS A 280 8.05 -8.09 -12.95
C LYS A 280 6.65 -7.82 -13.52
N GLU A 281 5.63 -7.78 -12.66
CA GLU A 281 4.21 -7.73 -13.06
C GLU A 281 3.65 -6.31 -13.19
N MET A 282 4.30 -5.31 -12.60
CA MET A 282 3.85 -3.91 -12.60
C MET A 282 4.90 -2.98 -13.20
N GLU A 283 6.05 -2.84 -12.53
CA GLU A 283 7.06 -1.83 -12.91
C GLU A 283 7.64 -2.05 -14.31
N THR A 284 7.70 -3.29 -14.79
CA THR A 284 8.12 -3.61 -16.15
C THR A 284 7.24 -2.92 -17.19
N HIS A 285 5.92 -2.88 -16.97
CA HIS A 285 4.97 -2.26 -17.89
C HIS A 285 5.08 -0.75 -17.88
N VAL A 286 5.18 -0.13 -16.69
CA VAL A 286 5.42 1.31 -16.54
C VAL A 286 6.71 1.71 -17.25
N GLN A 287 7.80 1.01 -16.97
CA GLN A 287 9.10 1.29 -17.59
C GLN A 287 9.05 1.16 -19.11
N ALA A 288 8.40 0.12 -19.66
CA ALA A 288 8.26 -0.06 -21.10
C ALA A 288 7.52 1.11 -21.76
N ILE A 289 6.40 1.54 -21.17
CA ILE A 289 5.60 2.66 -21.66
C ILE A 289 6.42 3.95 -21.62
N LEU A 290 7.05 4.26 -20.49
CA LEU A 290 7.84 5.48 -20.33
C LEU A 290 9.06 5.52 -21.27
N GLN A 291 9.69 4.37 -21.55
CA GLN A 291 10.77 4.27 -22.54
C GLN A 291 10.28 4.32 -24.00
N GLY A 292 8.98 4.14 -24.26
CA GLY A 292 8.43 4.05 -25.61
C GLY A 292 8.86 2.79 -26.37
N LYS A 293 9.26 1.72 -25.66
CA LYS A 293 9.67 0.45 -26.29
C LYS A 293 9.21 -0.76 -25.46
N PRO A 294 8.84 -1.88 -26.09
CA PRO A 294 8.45 -3.08 -25.36
C PRO A 294 9.60 -3.61 -24.51
N ALA A 295 9.28 -4.18 -23.35
CA ALA A 295 10.26 -4.85 -22.51
C ALA A 295 10.66 -6.19 -23.15
N ALA A 296 11.92 -6.30 -23.59
CA ALA A 296 12.46 -7.55 -24.13
C ALA A 296 12.50 -8.69 -23.07
N LYS A 297 12.62 -8.31 -21.80
CA LYS A 297 12.55 -9.19 -20.64
C LYS A 297 11.97 -8.44 -19.44
N PRO A 298 11.39 -9.14 -18.46
CA PRO A 298 10.96 -8.50 -17.23
C PRO A 298 12.09 -7.74 -16.54
N TYR A 299 11.78 -6.54 -16.07
CA TYR A 299 12.68 -5.71 -15.30
C TYR A 299 12.50 -6.00 -13.81
N THR A 300 13.57 -6.39 -13.14
CA THR A 300 13.53 -6.81 -11.73
C THR A 300 14.54 -6.07 -10.86
N SER A 301 15.55 -5.43 -11.48
CA SER A 301 16.55 -4.64 -10.77
C SER A 301 16.17 -3.16 -10.73
N LYS A 302 16.67 -2.43 -9.72
CA LYS A 302 16.45 -0.98 -9.58
C LYS A 302 17.02 -0.22 -10.79
N ALA A 303 18.18 -0.65 -11.29
CA ALA A 303 18.84 -0.02 -12.44
C ALA A 303 18.00 -0.10 -13.73
N GLN A 304 17.28 -1.20 -13.93
CA GLN A 304 16.38 -1.37 -15.08
C GLN A 304 15.13 -0.49 -14.99
N LEU A 305 14.76 -0.08 -13.78
CA LEU A 305 13.51 0.61 -13.46
C LEU A 305 13.70 2.10 -13.20
N SER A 306 14.81 2.70 -13.66
CA SER A 306 15.15 4.08 -13.32
C SER A 306 14.08 5.10 -13.72
N LEU A 307 13.35 4.89 -14.83
CA LEU A 307 12.29 5.81 -15.24
C LEU A 307 11.02 5.56 -14.44
N ALA A 308 10.64 4.31 -14.20
CA ALA A 308 9.49 3.99 -13.37
C ALA A 308 9.68 4.51 -11.93
N MET A 309 10.90 4.49 -11.40
CA MET A 309 11.22 5.06 -10.10
C MET A 309 11.18 6.60 -10.07
N ASN A 310 11.42 7.27 -11.20
CA ASN A 310 11.62 8.73 -11.23
C ASN A 310 10.54 9.50 -11.99
N CYS A 311 9.64 8.85 -12.73
CA CYS A 311 8.49 9.38 -13.47
C CYS A 311 8.62 10.80 -14.11
N GLY A 312 9.83 11.27 -14.46
CA GLY A 312 10.05 12.62 -15.02
C GLY A 312 9.70 13.75 -14.03
N ASN A 313 8.92 14.73 -14.48
CA ASN A 313 8.40 15.83 -13.63
C ASN A 313 7.44 15.33 -12.53
N TYR A 314 7.10 14.05 -12.54
CA TYR A 314 6.25 13.40 -11.56
C TYR A 314 7.07 12.61 -10.54
N SER A 315 8.26 13.09 -10.18
CA SER A 315 9.09 12.41 -9.19
C SER A 315 8.35 12.34 -7.86
N TRP A 316 8.00 11.12 -7.46
CA TRP A 316 7.50 10.88 -6.11
C TRP A 316 8.71 10.64 -5.20
N GLN A 317 8.87 11.51 -4.22
CA GLN A 317 9.74 11.24 -3.09
C GLN A 317 8.87 10.77 -1.94
N VAL A 318 9.29 9.70 -1.25
CA VAL A 318 8.77 9.47 0.11
C VAL A 318 8.99 10.80 0.83
N PRO A 319 7.95 11.44 1.40
CA PRO A 319 8.15 12.61 2.23
C PRO A 319 9.29 12.28 3.18
N PRO A 320 10.26 13.20 3.40
CA PRO A 320 11.31 12.92 4.35
C PRO A 320 10.62 12.53 5.65
N GLY A 321 10.62 11.23 5.96
CA GLY A 321 10.32 10.78 7.31
C GLY A 321 11.23 11.64 8.17
N THR A 322 10.70 12.18 9.26
CA THR A 322 11.47 12.92 10.25
C THR A 322 12.56 11.98 10.74
N GLY A 323 13.63 11.88 9.96
CA GLY A 323 14.74 10.98 10.18
C GLY A 323 15.23 11.45 11.51
N GLY A 324 15.13 10.57 12.49
CA GLY A 324 15.48 10.88 13.87
C GLY A 324 16.83 11.56 13.87
N GLY A 325 16.81 12.90 13.95
CA GLY A 325 17.79 13.57 14.76
C GLY A 325 17.61 12.89 16.09
N ALA A 326 18.61 12.09 16.47
CA ALA A 326 18.67 11.51 17.80
C ALA A 326 18.25 12.63 18.75
N ALA A 327 17.19 12.41 19.53
CA ALA A 327 16.93 13.26 20.66
C ALA A 327 18.23 13.24 21.47
N GLN A 328 18.99 14.34 21.40
CA GLN A 328 20.11 14.57 22.28
C GLN A 328 19.48 14.79 23.65
N GLY A 329 19.33 13.70 24.40
CA GLY A 329 19.23 13.73 25.85
C GLY A 329 20.61 13.96 26.45
#